data_AF-A0A4U1F2M1-F1
#
_entry.id   AF-A0A4U1F2M1-F1
#
_cell.length_a   1.000
_cell.length_b   1.000
_cell.length_c   1.000
_cell.angle_alpha   90.00
_cell.angle_beta   90.00
_cell.angle_gamma   90.00
#
_symmetry.space_group_name_H-M   'P 1'
#
loop_
_entity.id
_entity.type
_entity.pdbx_description
1 polymer ?
#
loop_
_entity_poly.entity_id
_entity_poly.type
_entity_poly.pdbx_seq_one_letter_code
_entity_poly.pdbx_strand_id
1 'polypeptide(L)'
;QQKQQYTNQLAKETDKYIKEFGSLPTTPSDQRQRKIQKDRLVAEFTTSLTNFQKAQRQAAEREKEFVARVRASSRVSGGFPEESSKERNLVSWESQTQPQVQVQDEEITEDDLRLIQERESSIRQLEADIMDINEIFKDLGMMIHEQGDVIDSIEANVENAEVHVQQANQQLSRAADYQRKSRKTLCIIIFILVIGVVIIGLIIWGSQQRRCNHMATILHLAGVLAYSKVFILAILKGFAANR
;
A
#
# COMPACT_ATOMS: atom_id res chain seq x y z
N GLN A 1 -32.11 -7.10 11.28
CA GLN A 1 -32.49 -6.69 9.91
C GLN A 1 -31.51 -5.67 9.30
N GLN A 2 -31.40 -4.41 9.76
CA GLN A 2 -30.49 -3.41 9.12
C GLN A 2 -29.03 -3.88 8.95
N LYS A 3 -28.43 -4.51 9.96
CA LYS A 3 -27.05 -5.01 9.88
C LYS A 3 -26.88 -6.15 8.86
N GLN A 4 -27.89 -7.01 8.68
CA GLN A 4 -27.84 -8.11 7.70
C GLN A 4 -27.90 -7.57 6.27
N GLN A 5 -28.85 -6.67 5.99
CA GLN A 5 -28.99 -6.02 4.68
C GLN A 5 -27.71 -5.27 4.29
N TYR A 6 -27.13 -4.52 5.24
CA TYR A 6 -25.85 -3.84 5.02
C TYR A 6 -24.72 -4.82 4.69
N THR A 7 -24.66 -5.96 5.38
CA THR A 7 -23.61 -6.97 5.14
C THR A 7 -23.76 -7.62 3.76
N ASN A 8 -24.99 -7.90 3.31
CA ASN A 8 -25.22 -8.41 1.95
C ASN A 8 -24.87 -7.39 0.88
N GLN A 9 -25.20 -6.11 1.09
CA GLN A 9 -24.79 -5.05 0.17
C GLN A 9 -23.26 -4.95 0.09
N LEU A 10 -22.58 -4.98 1.24
CA LEU A 10 -21.12 -4.95 1.29
C LEU A 10 -20.51 -6.17 0.58
N ALA A 11 -21.09 -7.36 0.71
CA ALA A 11 -20.64 -8.56 0.00
C ALA A 11 -20.78 -8.38 -1.53
N LYS A 12 -21.90 -7.83 -2.00
CA LYS A 12 -22.12 -7.52 -3.43
C LYS A 12 -21.14 -6.47 -3.96
N GLU A 13 -20.88 -5.41 -3.19
CA GLU A 13 -19.90 -4.39 -3.56
C GLU A 13 -18.48 -4.97 -3.59
N THR A 14 -18.13 -5.82 -2.63
CA THR A 14 -16.82 -6.50 -2.57
C THR A 14 -16.63 -7.40 -3.80
N ASP A 15 -17.62 -8.21 -4.16
CA ASP A 15 -17.59 -9.02 -5.38
C ASP A 15 -17.37 -8.16 -6.63
N LYS A 16 -18.12 -7.05 -6.75
CA LYS A 16 -17.96 -6.09 -7.85
C LYS A 16 -16.54 -5.54 -7.91
N TYR A 17 -15.98 -5.11 -6.79
CA TYR A 17 -14.63 -4.54 -6.75
C TYR A 17 -13.55 -5.57 -7.08
N ILE A 18 -13.70 -6.83 -6.66
CA ILE A 18 -12.76 -7.90 -7.02
C ILE A 18 -12.78 -8.15 -8.54
N LYS A 19 -13.97 -8.17 -9.15
CA LYS A 19 -14.12 -8.29 -10.62
C LYS A 19 -13.51 -7.10 -11.35
N GLU A 20 -13.79 -5.88 -10.88
CA GLU A 20 -13.26 -4.65 -11.47
C GLU A 20 -11.73 -4.64 -11.40
N PHE A 21 -11.15 -4.97 -10.23
CA PHE A 21 -9.71 -5.11 -10.03
C PHE A 21 -9.07 -6.09 -11.03
N GLY A 22 -9.74 -7.21 -11.33
CA GLY A 22 -9.29 -8.18 -12.32
C GLY A 22 -9.37 -7.69 -13.78
N SER A 23 -10.26 -6.74 -14.08
CA SER A 23 -10.51 -6.23 -15.44
C SER A 23 -9.67 -5.01 -15.85
N LEU A 24 -9.01 -4.36 -14.88
CA LEU A 24 -8.21 -3.16 -15.15
C LEU A 24 -7.07 -3.45 -16.13
N PRO A 25 -6.75 -2.54 -17.06
CA PRO A 25 -5.67 -2.74 -18.01
C PRO A 25 -4.31 -2.85 -17.30
N THR A 26 -3.53 -3.83 -17.74
CA THR A 26 -2.38 -4.36 -17.01
C THR A 26 -1.16 -4.38 -17.91
N THR A 27 -0.01 -3.84 -17.49
CA THR A 27 1.27 -4.10 -18.19
C THR A 27 1.71 -5.56 -17.95
N PRO A 28 2.44 -6.20 -18.88
CA PRO A 28 2.82 -7.61 -18.75
C PRO A 28 3.67 -7.94 -17.51
N SER A 29 4.52 -7.01 -17.06
CA SER A 29 5.36 -7.18 -15.86
C SER A 29 4.57 -7.27 -14.54
N ASP A 30 3.32 -6.87 -14.60
CA ASP A 30 2.55 -6.32 -13.50
C ASP A 30 1.24 -7.14 -13.36
N GLN A 31 0.90 -7.87 -14.43
CA GLN A 31 -0.15 -8.89 -14.53
C GLN A 31 0.04 -10.04 -13.52
N ARG A 32 1.27 -10.49 -13.29
CA ARG A 32 1.56 -11.59 -12.34
C ARG A 32 1.26 -11.18 -10.91
N GLN A 33 1.72 -9.98 -10.51
CA GLN A 33 1.49 -9.46 -9.16
C GLN A 33 0.00 -9.22 -8.91
N ARG A 34 -0.72 -8.65 -9.88
CA ARG A 34 -2.18 -8.50 -9.80
C ARG A 34 -2.91 -9.82 -9.66
N LYS A 35 -2.51 -10.84 -10.42
CA LYS A 35 -3.08 -12.18 -10.31
C LYS A 35 -2.95 -12.71 -8.88
N ILE A 36 -1.75 -12.70 -8.30
CA ILE A 36 -1.51 -13.16 -6.93
C ILE A 36 -2.34 -12.38 -5.91
N GLN A 37 -2.47 -11.05 -6.08
CA GLN A 37 -3.30 -10.22 -5.20
C GLN A 37 -4.78 -10.58 -5.32
N LYS A 38 -5.29 -10.73 -6.55
CA LYS A 38 -6.67 -11.14 -6.82
C LYS A 38 -6.97 -12.48 -6.17
N ASP A 39 -6.07 -13.45 -6.34
CA ASP A 39 -6.26 -14.82 -5.86
C ASP A 39 -6.31 -14.87 -4.32
N ARG A 40 -5.45 -14.10 -3.64
CA ARG A 40 -5.49 -13.94 -2.19
C ARG A 40 -6.78 -13.28 -1.72
N LEU A 41 -7.20 -12.19 -2.36
CA LEU A 41 -8.45 -11.48 -2.03
C LEU A 41 -9.67 -12.39 -2.19
N VAL A 42 -9.74 -13.16 -3.27
CA VAL A 42 -10.80 -14.14 -3.51
C VAL A 42 -10.82 -15.22 -2.43
N ALA A 43 -9.66 -15.74 -2.02
CA ALA A 43 -9.57 -16.76 -0.97
C ALA A 43 -10.03 -16.23 0.41
N GLU A 44 -9.57 -15.04 0.79
CA GLU A 44 -9.96 -14.39 2.05
C GLU A 44 -11.45 -14.04 2.07
N PHE A 45 -11.97 -13.53 0.95
CA PHE A 45 -13.38 -13.20 0.81
C PHE A 45 -14.26 -14.46 0.87
N THR A 46 -13.87 -15.53 0.17
CA THR A 46 -14.56 -16.84 0.22
C THR A 46 -14.64 -17.38 1.65
N THR A 47 -13.53 -17.27 2.41
CA THR A 47 -13.48 -17.70 3.81
C THR A 47 -14.44 -16.88 4.68
N SER A 48 -14.42 -15.55 4.54
CA SER A 48 -15.28 -14.64 5.28
C SER A 48 -16.76 -14.86 4.96
N LEU A 49 -17.08 -15.06 3.69
CA LEU A 49 -18.44 -15.30 3.21
C LEU A 49 -18.99 -16.64 3.69
N THR A 50 -18.14 -17.67 3.76
CA THR A 50 -18.50 -18.99 4.33
C THR A 50 -18.88 -18.86 5.82
N ASN A 51 -18.10 -18.10 6.58
CA ASN A 51 -18.40 -17.83 7.99
C ASN A 51 -19.70 -17.04 8.15
N PHE A 52 -19.94 -16.05 7.28
CA PHE A 52 -21.17 -15.27 7.29
C PHE A 52 -22.40 -16.12 6.95
N GLN A 53 -22.34 -16.95 5.90
CA GLN A 53 -23.41 -17.86 5.53
C GLN A 53 -23.73 -18.87 6.65
N LYS A 54 -22.70 -19.38 7.34
CA LYS A 54 -22.88 -20.24 8.52
C LYS A 54 -23.64 -19.51 9.64
N ALA A 55 -23.29 -18.25 9.91
CA ALA A 55 -23.97 -17.44 10.91
C ALA A 55 -25.43 -17.14 10.52
N GLN A 56 -25.71 -16.84 9.24
CA GLN A 56 -27.07 -16.64 8.74
C GLN A 56 -27.92 -17.92 8.87
N ARG A 57 -27.38 -19.09 8.49
CA ARG A 57 -28.08 -20.38 8.66
C ARG A 57 -28.40 -20.66 10.12
N GLN A 58 -27.45 -20.41 11.02
CA GLN A 58 -27.67 -20.58 12.45
C GLN A 58 -28.74 -19.61 12.98
N ALA A 59 -28.78 -18.37 12.47
CA ALA A 59 -29.83 -17.42 12.83
C ALA A 59 -31.21 -17.88 12.34
N ALA A 60 -31.30 -18.39 11.10
CA ALA A 60 -32.54 -18.91 10.52
C ALA A 60 -33.06 -20.11 11.30
N GLU A 61 -32.17 -21.03 11.69
CA GLU A 61 -32.53 -22.21 12.49
C GLU A 61 -33.09 -21.82 13.85
N ARG A 62 -32.45 -20.87 14.55
CA ARG A 62 -32.96 -20.40 15.85
C ARG A 62 -34.32 -19.73 15.76
N GLU A 63 -34.58 -19.01 14.67
CA GLU A 63 -35.86 -18.38 14.41
C GLU A 63 -36.95 -19.43 14.11
N LYS A 64 -36.62 -20.45 13.30
CA LYS A 64 -37.50 -21.60 13.02
C LYS A 64 -37.83 -22.37 14.29
N GLU A 65 -36.83 -22.68 15.12
CA GLU A 65 -37.03 -23.34 16.41
C GLU A 65 -37.90 -22.51 17.35
N PHE A 66 -37.74 -21.19 17.37
CA PHE A 66 -38.59 -20.30 18.18
C PHE A 66 -40.05 -20.39 17.74
N VAL A 67 -40.32 -20.23 16.45
CA VAL A 67 -41.67 -20.32 15.88
C VAL A 67 -42.28 -21.70 16.14
N ALA A 68 -41.52 -22.78 15.96
CA ALA A 68 -41.97 -24.14 16.23
C ALA A 68 -42.34 -24.35 17.71
N ARG A 69 -41.55 -23.82 18.65
CA ARG A 69 -41.86 -23.90 20.08
C ARG A 69 -43.13 -23.16 20.45
N VAL A 70 -43.32 -21.92 19.96
CA VAL A 70 -44.54 -21.14 20.25
C VAL A 70 -45.79 -21.85 19.70
N ARG A 71 -45.70 -22.39 18.48
CA ARG A 71 -46.80 -23.19 17.89
C ARG A 71 -47.11 -24.47 18.67
N ALA A 72 -46.07 -25.21 19.07
CA ALA A 72 -46.23 -26.46 19.82
C ALA A 72 -46.78 -26.24 21.24
N SER A 73 -46.36 -25.14 21.89
CA SER A 73 -46.82 -24.77 23.23
C SER A 73 -48.31 -24.47 23.27
N SER A 74 -48.89 -24.04 22.16
CA SER A 74 -50.26 -23.54 22.14
C SER A 74 -51.23 -24.37 21.29
N ARG A 75 -50.87 -25.63 21.01
CA ARG A 75 -51.72 -26.63 20.31
C ARG A 75 -52.56 -26.03 19.17
N VAL A 76 -51.95 -25.23 18.31
CA VAL A 76 -52.54 -24.91 17.00
C VAL A 76 -52.46 -26.16 16.14
N SER A 77 -53.36 -27.10 16.42
CA SER A 77 -53.84 -28.11 15.48
C SER A 77 -55.00 -27.51 14.67
N GLY A 78 -54.86 -26.25 14.25
CA GLY A 78 -55.75 -25.59 13.30
C GLY A 78 -55.10 -25.67 11.93
N GLY A 79 -55.64 -26.53 11.07
CA GLY A 79 -55.00 -27.04 9.87
C GLY A 79 -54.48 -25.98 8.89
N PHE A 80 -53.18 -26.01 8.65
CA PHE A 80 -52.56 -25.60 7.40
C PHE A 80 -51.82 -26.82 6.83
N PRO A 81 -52.03 -27.19 5.55
CA PRO A 81 -51.36 -28.35 4.98
C PRO A 81 -49.88 -28.03 4.80
N GLU A 82 -49.03 -28.57 5.66
CA GLU A 82 -47.59 -28.61 5.44
C GLU A 82 -47.29 -29.64 4.36
N GLU A 83 -47.27 -29.18 3.11
CA GLU A 83 -46.69 -29.92 2.00
C GLU A 83 -45.16 -29.95 2.19
N SER A 84 -44.65 -30.87 3.00
CA SER A 84 -43.32 -31.50 2.86
C SER A 84 -42.92 -32.29 4.11
N SER A 85 -43.52 -33.45 4.31
CA SER A 85 -42.82 -34.56 4.99
C SER A 85 -43.54 -35.88 4.72
N LYS A 86 -43.17 -36.48 3.60
CA LYS A 86 -43.46 -37.88 3.29
C LYS A 86 -42.67 -38.76 4.28
N GLU A 87 -43.35 -39.77 4.81
CA GLU A 87 -42.81 -40.98 5.46
C GLU A 87 -42.24 -40.87 6.89
N ARG A 88 -43.12 -41.08 7.88
CA ARG A 88 -43.11 -42.36 8.62
C ARG A 88 -44.42 -42.60 9.36
N ASN A 89 -45.24 -43.46 8.77
CA ASN A 89 -46.35 -44.10 9.44
C ASN A 89 -45.86 -45.52 9.80
N LEU A 90 -45.70 -45.83 11.09
CA LEU A 90 -45.71 -47.21 11.59
C LEU A 90 -45.96 -47.19 13.11
N VAL A 91 -47.25 -47.25 13.44
CA VAL A 91 -47.91 -48.04 14.50
C VAL A 91 -47.13 -48.27 15.81
N SER A 92 -47.66 -47.75 16.92
CA SER A 92 -47.81 -48.52 18.16
C SER A 92 -48.96 -47.96 19.00
N TRP A 93 -50.01 -48.75 19.12
CA TRP A 93 -51.13 -48.59 20.05
C TRP A 93 -50.78 -49.31 21.37
N GLU A 94 -51.36 -48.81 22.47
CA GLU A 94 -51.43 -49.39 23.83
C GLU A 94 -50.24 -49.13 24.80
N SER A 95 -50.42 -48.19 25.75
CA SER A 95 -50.68 -48.49 27.18
C SER A 95 -50.46 -47.26 28.08
N GLN A 96 -51.58 -46.62 28.44
CA GLN A 96 -51.99 -46.24 29.79
C GLN A 96 -50.88 -46.03 30.86
N THR A 97 -50.62 -44.77 31.22
CA THR A 97 -50.73 -44.23 32.60
C THR A 97 -50.34 -42.75 32.63
N GLN A 98 -51.30 -41.90 32.95
CA GLN A 98 -51.14 -40.47 33.20
C GLN A 98 -50.33 -40.23 34.48
N PRO A 99 -49.58 -39.12 34.54
CA PRO A 99 -49.90 -38.10 35.51
C PRO A 99 -50.50 -36.91 34.75
N GLN A 100 -51.70 -36.48 35.15
CA GLN A 100 -52.27 -35.23 34.68
C GLN A 100 -51.41 -34.08 35.18
N VAL A 101 -50.43 -33.68 34.37
CA VAL A 101 -49.97 -32.30 34.38
C VAL A 101 -51.13 -31.51 33.77
N GLN A 102 -51.80 -30.74 34.62
CA GLN A 102 -52.80 -29.76 34.23
C GLN A 102 -52.10 -28.72 33.33
N VAL A 103 -52.04 -29.02 32.03
CA VAL A 103 -51.65 -28.06 31.00
C VAL A 103 -52.79 -27.04 30.99
N GLN A 104 -52.56 -25.89 31.61
CA GLN A 104 -53.40 -24.72 31.37
C GLN A 104 -53.40 -24.52 29.85
N ASP A 105 -54.60 -24.56 29.24
CA ASP A 105 -54.80 -24.14 27.86
C ASP A 105 -54.42 -22.67 27.77
N GLU A 106 -53.16 -22.40 27.47
CA GLU A 106 -52.65 -21.06 27.21
C GLU A 106 -53.03 -20.76 25.75
N GLU A 107 -54.22 -20.18 25.58
CA GLU A 107 -54.74 -19.70 24.30
C GLU A 107 -53.73 -18.74 23.67
N ILE A 108 -53.31 -19.00 22.42
CA ILE A 108 -52.47 -18.07 21.64
C ILE A 108 -53.12 -16.69 21.70
N THR A 109 -52.43 -15.71 22.26
CA THR A 109 -52.90 -14.32 22.23
C THR A 109 -52.71 -13.77 20.82
N GLU A 110 -53.53 -12.81 20.35
CA GLU A 110 -53.31 -12.16 19.05
C GLU A 110 -51.88 -11.61 18.90
N ASP A 111 -51.25 -11.21 20.00
CA ASP A 111 -49.85 -10.76 20.05
C ASP A 111 -48.84 -11.87 19.71
N ASP A 112 -49.12 -13.12 20.08
CA ASP A 112 -48.27 -14.28 19.75
C ASP A 112 -48.36 -14.62 18.24
N LEU A 113 -49.55 -14.52 17.64
CA LEU A 113 -49.70 -14.67 16.18
C LEU A 113 -48.93 -13.60 15.41
N ARG A 114 -49.01 -12.34 15.87
CA ARG A 114 -48.26 -11.23 15.28
C ARG A 114 -46.76 -11.45 15.39
N LEU A 115 -46.28 -11.90 16.55
CA LEU A 115 -44.88 -12.23 16.76
C LEU A 115 -44.43 -13.37 15.82
N ILE A 116 -45.19 -14.46 15.72
CA ILE A 116 -44.90 -15.56 14.79
C ILE A 116 -44.79 -15.03 13.35
N GLN A 117 -45.75 -14.20 12.91
CA GLN A 117 -45.76 -13.66 11.55
C GLN A 117 -44.54 -12.77 11.28
N GLU A 118 -44.12 -11.95 12.24
CA GLU A 118 -42.89 -11.15 12.15
C GLU A 118 -41.65 -12.04 12.02
N ARG A 119 -41.57 -13.11 12.81
CA ARG A 119 -40.46 -14.06 12.77
C ARG A 119 -40.42 -14.84 11.46
N GLU A 120 -41.56 -15.28 10.94
CA GLU A 120 -41.63 -15.91 9.61
C GLU A 120 -41.19 -14.99 8.48
N SER A 121 -41.54 -13.70 8.55
CA SER A 121 -41.03 -12.69 7.61
C SER A 121 -39.50 -12.59 7.70
N SER A 122 -38.95 -12.57 8.93
CA SER A 122 -37.50 -12.57 9.16
C SER A 122 -36.80 -13.83 8.62
N ILE A 123 -37.42 -15.01 8.76
CA ILE A 123 -36.92 -16.28 8.19
C ILE A 123 -36.87 -16.19 6.67
N ARG A 124 -37.94 -15.73 6.01
CA ARG A 124 -37.97 -15.57 4.54
C ARG A 124 -36.89 -14.62 4.06
N GLN A 125 -36.64 -13.54 4.80
CA GLN A 125 -35.57 -12.60 4.49
C GLN A 125 -34.18 -13.24 4.64
N LEU A 126 -33.95 -14.02 5.71
CA LEU A 126 -32.71 -14.78 5.88
C LEU A 126 -32.48 -15.79 4.76
N GLU A 127 -33.53 -16.47 4.30
CA GLU A 127 -33.45 -17.42 3.18
C GLU A 127 -33.11 -16.71 1.86
N ALA A 128 -33.73 -15.55 1.60
CA ALA A 128 -33.38 -14.70 0.45
C ALA A 128 -31.92 -14.21 0.51
N ASP A 129 -31.47 -13.76 1.67
CA ASP A 129 -30.09 -13.33 1.91
C ASP A 129 -29.08 -14.48 1.66
N ILE A 130 -29.41 -15.71 2.05
CA ILE A 130 -28.57 -16.89 1.78
C ILE A 130 -28.50 -17.21 0.28
N MET A 131 -29.60 -17.01 -0.47
CA MET A 131 -29.59 -17.19 -1.92
C MET A 131 -28.70 -16.14 -2.61
N ASP A 132 -28.77 -14.88 -2.18
CA ASP A 132 -27.91 -13.81 -2.69
C ASP A 132 -26.42 -14.13 -2.52
N ILE A 133 -26.05 -14.66 -1.35
CA ILE A 133 -24.67 -15.11 -1.09
C ILE A 133 -24.27 -16.27 -2.01
N ASN A 134 -25.19 -17.16 -2.34
CA ASN A 134 -24.90 -18.30 -3.21
C ASN A 134 -24.56 -17.85 -4.65
N GLU A 135 -25.20 -16.78 -5.14
CA GLU A 135 -24.80 -16.16 -6.41
C GLU A 135 -23.37 -15.62 -6.35
N ILE A 136 -22.98 -14.95 -5.25
CA ILE A 136 -21.60 -14.50 -5.04
C ILE A 136 -20.62 -15.69 -5.01
N PHE A 137 -20.99 -16.83 -4.41
CA PHE A 137 -20.14 -18.02 -4.43
C PHE A 137 -19.93 -18.59 -5.83
N LYS A 138 -20.94 -18.54 -6.70
CA LYS A 138 -20.77 -18.95 -8.11
C LYS A 138 -19.78 -18.05 -8.82
N ASP A 139 -19.88 -16.74 -8.60
CA ASP A 139 -18.97 -15.76 -9.16
C ASP A 139 -17.53 -15.95 -8.68
N LEU A 140 -17.34 -16.19 -7.37
CA LEU A 140 -16.04 -16.54 -6.80
C LEU A 140 -15.51 -17.86 -7.37
N GLY A 141 -16.38 -18.86 -7.52
CA GLY A 141 -16.05 -20.15 -8.13
C GLY A 141 -15.53 -20.01 -9.55
N MET A 142 -16.14 -19.15 -10.37
CA MET A 142 -15.62 -18.84 -11.72
C MET A 142 -14.24 -18.17 -11.64
N MET A 143 -14.04 -17.20 -10.75
CA MET A 143 -12.76 -16.53 -10.58
C MET A 143 -11.63 -17.44 -10.07
N ILE A 144 -11.97 -18.52 -9.36
CA ILE A 144 -11.04 -19.56 -8.89
C ILE A 144 -10.80 -20.60 -10.00
N HIS A 145 -11.83 -21.02 -10.75
CA HIS A 145 -11.69 -22.05 -11.78
C HIS A 145 -10.86 -21.58 -12.99
N GLU A 146 -10.88 -20.28 -13.30
CA GLU A 146 -9.96 -19.67 -14.28
C GLU A 146 -8.48 -19.72 -13.84
N GLN A 147 -8.19 -20.11 -12.58
CA GLN A 147 -6.84 -20.33 -12.08
C GLN A 147 -6.42 -21.80 -12.19
N GLY A 148 -6.31 -22.32 -13.41
CA GLY A 148 -5.45 -23.47 -13.65
C GLY A 148 -3.98 -23.07 -13.53
N ASP A 149 -3.20 -23.82 -12.73
CA ASP A 149 -1.73 -23.91 -12.75
C ASP A 149 -0.84 -22.74 -12.25
N VAL A 150 -1.26 -21.94 -11.24
CA VAL A 150 -0.39 -20.89 -10.67
C VAL A 150 -0.28 -20.91 -9.12
N ILE A 151 -0.49 -22.07 -8.50
CA ILE A 151 -0.23 -22.26 -7.06
C ILE A 151 1.28 -22.20 -6.72
N ASP A 152 2.18 -22.40 -7.69
CA ASP A 152 3.65 -22.30 -7.51
C ASP A 152 4.19 -20.87 -7.36
N SER A 153 3.36 -19.84 -7.40
CA SER A 153 3.83 -18.44 -7.43
C SER A 153 3.92 -17.73 -6.08
N ILE A 154 3.49 -18.37 -4.98
CA ILE A 154 3.70 -17.82 -3.63
C ILE A 154 5.20 -17.82 -3.29
N GLU A 155 5.94 -18.84 -3.71
CA GLU A 155 7.40 -18.94 -3.53
C GLU A 155 8.13 -17.88 -4.37
N ALA A 156 7.65 -17.63 -5.60
CA ALA A 156 8.21 -16.62 -6.48
C ALA A 156 7.96 -15.16 -6.04
N ASN A 157 6.98 -14.90 -5.16
CA ASN A 157 6.74 -13.57 -4.62
C ASN A 157 7.69 -13.22 -3.46
N VAL A 158 8.17 -14.23 -2.73
CA VAL A 158 9.30 -14.10 -1.80
C VAL A 158 10.58 -13.83 -2.60
N GLU A 159 10.79 -14.56 -3.69
CA GLU A 159 11.94 -14.40 -4.57
C GLU A 159 11.99 -12.99 -5.21
N ASN A 160 10.87 -12.43 -5.66
CA ASN A 160 10.85 -11.05 -6.20
C ASN A 160 11.13 -9.98 -5.14
N ALA A 161 10.66 -10.15 -3.90
CA ALA A 161 10.96 -9.22 -2.82
C ALA A 161 12.45 -9.25 -2.46
N GLU A 162 13.07 -10.43 -2.45
CA GLU A 162 14.51 -10.61 -2.28
C GLU A 162 15.30 -9.93 -3.40
N VAL A 163 14.89 -10.10 -4.67
CA VAL A 163 15.53 -9.45 -5.82
C VAL A 163 15.47 -7.92 -5.73
N HIS A 164 14.34 -7.34 -5.32
CA HIS A 164 14.23 -5.88 -5.16
C HIS A 164 15.11 -5.34 -4.02
N VAL A 165 15.20 -6.06 -2.89
CA VAL A 165 16.11 -5.70 -1.79
C VAL A 165 17.57 -5.83 -2.22
N GLN A 166 17.91 -6.86 -2.99
CA GLN A 166 19.27 -7.06 -3.51
C GLN A 166 19.66 -5.95 -4.50
N GLN A 167 18.76 -5.55 -5.40
CA GLN A 167 18.98 -4.42 -6.31
C GLN A 167 19.11 -3.08 -5.55
N ALA A 168 18.28 -2.83 -4.55
CA ALA A 168 18.39 -1.64 -3.71
C ALA A 168 19.74 -1.59 -2.97
N ASN A 169 20.19 -2.71 -2.39
CA ASN A 169 21.51 -2.83 -1.78
C ASN A 169 22.65 -2.58 -2.79
N GLN A 170 22.51 -3.05 -4.03
CA GLN A 170 23.49 -2.81 -5.08
C GLN A 170 23.57 -1.34 -5.48
N GLN A 171 22.43 -0.65 -5.56
CA GLN A 171 22.38 0.80 -5.82
C GLN A 171 22.99 1.60 -4.65
N LEU A 172 22.69 1.25 -3.40
CA LEU A 172 23.34 1.85 -2.23
C LEU A 172 24.86 1.64 -2.23
N SER A 173 25.33 0.43 -2.54
CA SER A 173 26.76 0.13 -2.63
C SER A 173 27.44 0.96 -3.73
N ARG A 174 26.84 1.05 -4.92
CA ARG A 174 27.37 1.91 -6.00
C ARG A 174 27.39 3.37 -5.57
N ALA A 175 26.34 3.88 -4.93
CA ALA A 175 26.30 5.26 -4.45
C ALA A 175 27.41 5.54 -3.41
N ALA A 176 27.68 4.60 -2.51
CA ALA A 176 28.78 4.70 -1.56
C ALA A 176 30.16 4.72 -2.26
N ASP A 177 30.36 3.88 -3.28
CA ASP A 177 31.59 3.86 -4.07
C ASP A 177 31.79 5.16 -4.87
N TYR A 178 30.72 5.69 -5.47
CA TYR A 178 30.73 6.99 -6.14
C TYR A 178 31.09 8.11 -5.16
N GLN A 179 30.52 8.12 -3.95
CA GLN A 179 30.84 9.11 -2.93
C GLN A 179 32.31 9.00 -2.46
N ARG A 180 32.87 7.78 -2.37
CA ARG A 180 34.27 7.56 -2.01
C ARG A 180 35.22 8.02 -3.11
N LYS A 181 34.89 7.77 -4.37
CA LYS A 181 35.68 8.19 -5.54
C LYS A 181 35.62 9.71 -5.74
N SER A 182 34.43 10.30 -5.62
CA SER A 182 34.21 11.75 -5.77
C SER A 182 35.05 12.57 -4.80
N ARG A 183 35.19 12.12 -3.54
CA ARG A 183 36.06 12.78 -2.55
C ARG A 183 37.52 12.90 -3.01
N LYS A 184 38.07 11.85 -3.62
CA LYS A 184 39.44 11.88 -4.17
C LYS A 184 39.55 12.84 -5.35
N THR A 185 38.58 12.81 -6.26
CA THR A 185 38.55 13.71 -7.43
C THR A 185 38.40 15.17 -7.00
N LEU A 186 37.58 15.45 -5.99
CA LEU A 186 37.38 16.78 -5.44
C LEU A 186 38.67 17.34 -4.80
N CYS A 187 39.41 16.52 -4.05
CA CYS A 187 40.72 16.91 -3.52
C CYS A 187 41.71 17.27 -4.64
N ILE A 188 41.75 16.50 -5.74
CA ILE A 188 42.63 16.78 -6.88
C ILE A 188 42.25 18.11 -7.54
N ILE A 189 40.95 18.37 -7.75
CA ILE A 189 40.48 19.64 -8.33
C ILE A 189 40.87 20.83 -7.44
N ILE A 190 40.67 20.72 -6.12
CA ILE A 190 41.07 21.76 -5.16
C ILE A 190 42.59 22.01 -5.23
N PHE A 191 43.40 20.95 -5.29
CA PHE A 191 44.86 21.08 -5.38
C PHE A 191 45.30 21.81 -6.65
N ILE A 192 44.71 21.48 -7.80
CA ILE A 192 44.99 22.18 -9.08
C ILE A 192 44.59 23.65 -9.00
N LEU A 193 43.45 23.97 -8.40
CA LEU A 193 43.01 25.36 -8.21
C LEU A 193 43.98 26.16 -7.33
N VAL A 194 44.44 25.57 -6.22
CA VAL A 194 45.43 26.20 -5.33
C VAL A 194 46.72 26.50 -6.08
N ILE A 195 47.25 25.53 -6.84
CA ILE A 195 48.45 25.73 -7.67
C ILE A 195 48.23 26.86 -8.69
N GLY A 196 47.08 26.88 -9.36
CA GLY A 196 46.73 27.93 -10.32
C GLY A 196 46.76 29.33 -9.68
N VAL A 197 46.17 29.48 -8.50
CA VAL A 197 46.18 30.75 -7.74
C VAL A 197 47.61 31.16 -7.38
N VAL A 198 48.45 30.22 -6.92
CA VAL A 198 49.85 30.50 -6.58
C VAL A 198 50.64 30.97 -7.81
N ILE A 199 50.49 30.29 -8.95
CA ILE A 199 51.17 30.67 -10.19
C ILE A 199 50.74 32.06 -10.64
N ILE A 200 49.44 32.35 -10.63
CA ILE A 200 48.92 33.68 -10.97
C ILE A 200 49.50 34.74 -10.02
N GLY A 201 49.55 34.46 -8.72
CA GLY A 201 50.16 35.33 -7.73
C GLY A 201 51.64 35.62 -8.02
N LEU A 202 52.42 34.59 -8.37
CA LEU A 202 53.84 34.74 -8.73
C LEU A 202 54.05 35.56 -10.01
N ILE A 203 53.17 35.39 -11.01
CA ILE A 203 53.21 36.19 -12.25
C ILE A 203 52.93 37.66 -11.94
N ILE A 204 51.90 37.95 -11.13
CA ILE A 204 51.56 39.32 -10.73
C ILE A 204 52.70 39.93 -9.90
N TRP A 205 53.21 39.20 -8.90
CA TRP A 205 54.35 39.63 -8.08
C TRP A 205 55.58 39.93 -8.93
N GLY A 206 55.96 39.00 -9.82
CA GLY A 206 57.09 39.17 -10.72
C GLY A 206 56.92 40.34 -11.69
N SER A 207 55.69 40.59 -12.16
CA SER A 207 55.39 41.75 -13.02
C SER A 207 55.56 43.07 -12.27
N GLN A 208 55.16 43.14 -11.01
CA GLN A 208 55.33 44.32 -10.16
C GLN A 208 56.80 44.53 -9.78
N GLN A 209 57.54 43.46 -9.47
CA GLN A 209 58.98 43.56 -9.19
C GLN A 209 59.75 44.09 -10.40
N ARG A 210 59.44 43.62 -11.62
CA ARG A 210 60.07 44.16 -12.84
C ARG A 210 59.76 45.63 -13.04
N ARG A 211 58.53 46.09 -12.77
CA ARG A 211 58.16 47.51 -12.82
C ARG A 211 58.94 48.34 -11.80
N CYS A 212 59.08 47.88 -10.56
CA CYS A 212 59.89 48.54 -9.53
C CYS A 212 61.38 48.61 -9.93
N ASN A 213 61.97 47.52 -10.41
CA ASN A 213 63.36 47.48 -10.84
C ASN A 213 63.61 48.42 -12.04
N HIS A 214 62.67 48.50 -12.98
CA HIS A 214 62.76 49.39 -14.14
C HIS A 214 62.62 50.87 -13.76
N MET A 215 61.78 51.21 -12.77
CA MET A 215 61.68 52.57 -12.26
C MET A 215 62.95 52.99 -11.49
N ALA A 216 63.53 52.10 -10.69
CA ALA A 216 64.77 52.37 -9.97
C ALA A 216 65.97 52.64 -10.90
N THR A 217 66.08 51.88 -11.99
CA THR A 217 67.14 52.08 -13.00
C THR A 217 66.99 53.41 -13.75
N ILE A 218 65.76 53.80 -14.12
CA ILE A 218 65.50 55.12 -14.73
C ILE A 218 65.92 56.24 -13.77
N LEU A 219 65.59 56.15 -12.48
CA LEU A 219 65.93 57.17 -11.49
C LEU A 219 67.45 57.30 -11.30
N HIS A 220 68.18 56.17 -11.29
CA HIS A 220 69.63 56.16 -11.15
C HIS A 220 70.32 56.81 -12.36
N LEU A 221 69.85 56.51 -13.58
CA LEU A 221 70.39 57.08 -14.82
C LEU A 221 70.13 58.60 -14.91
N ALA A 222 68.91 59.03 -14.52
CA ALA A 222 68.57 60.45 -14.42
C ALA A 222 69.47 61.18 -13.41
N GLY A 223 69.78 60.54 -12.27
CA GLY A 223 70.73 61.05 -11.29
C GLY A 223 72.13 61.25 -11.88
N VAL A 224 72.70 60.22 -12.53
CA VAL A 224 74.03 60.31 -13.17
C VAL A 224 74.09 61.43 -14.21
N LEU A 225 73.05 61.57 -15.04
CA LEU A 225 72.96 62.65 -16.03
C LEU A 225 72.90 64.03 -15.37
N ALA A 226 72.14 64.18 -14.27
CA ALA A 226 72.08 65.44 -13.52
C ALA A 226 73.45 65.80 -12.91
N TYR A 227 74.14 64.84 -12.30
CA TYR A 227 75.49 65.04 -11.76
C TYR A 227 76.49 65.43 -12.84
N SER A 228 76.47 64.75 -13.98
CA SER A 228 77.35 65.07 -15.11
C SER A 228 77.09 66.48 -15.64
N LYS A 229 75.82 66.90 -15.77
CA LYS A 229 75.47 68.27 -16.15
C LYS A 229 76.00 69.31 -15.15
N VAL A 230 75.84 69.07 -13.85
CA VAL A 230 76.36 69.98 -12.81
C VAL A 230 77.88 70.07 -12.86
N PHE A 231 78.57 68.95 -13.03
CA PHE A 231 80.03 68.89 -13.13
C PHE A 231 80.54 69.64 -14.37
N ILE A 232 79.92 69.43 -15.54
CA ILE A 232 80.26 70.16 -16.77
C ILE A 232 80.02 71.66 -16.59
N LEU A 233 78.89 72.06 -16.00
CA LEU A 233 78.62 73.47 -15.68
C LEU A 233 79.66 74.07 -14.72
N ALA A 234 80.10 73.31 -13.71
CA ALA A 234 81.12 73.74 -12.77
C ALA A 234 82.48 73.93 -13.46
N ILE A 235 82.88 73.00 -14.34
CA ILE A 235 84.09 73.13 -15.17
C ILE A 235 83.99 74.37 -16.06
N LEU A 236 82.88 74.56 -16.77
CA LEU A 236 82.67 75.71 -17.65
C LEU A 236 82.71 77.04 -16.90
N LYS A 237 82.09 77.11 -15.71
CA LYS A 237 82.16 78.29 -14.84
C LYS A 237 83.58 78.55 -14.33
N GLY A 238 84.32 77.51 -13.95
CA GLY A 238 85.73 77.63 -13.56
C GLY A 238 86.61 78.16 -14.69
N PHE A 239 86.38 77.70 -15.93
CA PHE A 239 87.08 78.20 -17.11
C PHE A 239 86.74 79.66 -17.42
N ALA A 240 85.48 80.05 -17.25
CA ALA A 240 85.01 81.43 -17.45
C ALA A 240 85.54 82.40 -16.38
N ALA A 241 85.78 81.95 -15.14
CA ALA A 241 86.31 82.78 -14.05
C ALA A 241 87.83 82.97 -14.10
N ASN A 242 88.55 82.13 -14.86
CA ASN A 242 90.02 82.18 -15.01
C ASN A 242 90.46 83.01 -16.24
N ARG A 243 89.55 83.77 -16.85
CA ARG A 243 89.79 84.65 -17.99
C ARG A 243 89.41 86.07 -17.60
#